data_AF-A0A258JNL9-F1
#
_entry.id   AF-A0A258JNL9-F1
#
_cell.length_a   1.000
_cell.length_b   1.000
_cell.length_c   1.000
_cell.angle_alpha   90.00
_cell.angle_beta   90.00
_cell.angle_gamma   90.00
#
_symmetry.space_group_name_H-M   'P 1'
#
loop_
_entity.id
_entity.type
_entity.pdbx_description
1 polymer ?
#
loop_
_entity_poly.entity_id
_entity_poly.type
_entity_poly.pdbx_seq_one_letter_code
_entity_poly.pdbx_strand_id
1 'polypeptide(L)' 'MRDKQAMMPDDVPSIRTIAMPADTNPNGDIFGGWLMSQMDLAAGNVAARRSRGRAATVAVEAITFLSPVAVGD' A
#
# COMPACT_ATOMS: atom_id res chain seq x y z
N MET A 1 19.31 16.85 4.31
CA MET A 1 18.36 16.94 5.43
C MET A 1 17.88 15.52 5.67
N ARG A 2 18.04 14.97 6.88
CA ARG A 2 17.66 13.58 7.16
C ARG A 2 16.14 13.52 7.22
N ASP A 3 15.53 12.80 6.29
CA ASP A 3 14.10 12.52 6.34
C ASP A 3 13.76 11.92 7.70
N LYS A 4 12.72 12.45 8.32
CA LYS A 4 12.14 11.85 9.53
C LYS A 4 11.79 10.42 9.16
N GLN A 5 12.51 9.45 9.73
CA GLN A 5 12.10 8.06 9.69
C GLN A 5 10.66 8.03 10.18
N ALA A 6 9.72 7.75 9.26
CA ALA A 6 8.32 7.65 9.63
C ALA A 6 8.25 6.59 10.73
N MET A 7 7.83 7.01 11.93
CA MET A 7 7.63 6.10 13.05
C MET A 7 6.65 5.04 12.55
N MET A 8 7.12 3.81 12.39
CA MET A 8 6.25 2.71 12.03
C MET A 8 5.17 2.63 13.12
N PRO A 9 3.89 2.48 12.76
CA PRO A 9 2.85 2.25 13.75
C PRO A 9 3.23 1.06 14.63
N ASP A 10 2.86 1.11 15.91
CA ASP A 10 3.08 -0.01 16.84
C ASP A 10 2.32 -1.29 16.40
N ASP A 11 1.37 -1.15 15.49
CA ASP A 11 0.57 -2.22 14.93
C ASP A 11 1.29 -2.98 13.80
N VAL A 12 1.05 -4.29 13.76
CA VAL A 12 1.55 -5.16 12.67
C VAL A 12 0.82 -4.81 11.36
N PRO A 13 1.54 -4.60 10.24
CA PRO A 13 0.91 -4.31 8.96
C PRO A 13 0.06 -5.49 8.48
N SER A 14 -1.08 -5.20 7.85
CA SER A 14 -1.99 -6.24 7.33
C SER A 14 -1.41 -7.02 6.15
N ILE A 15 -0.53 -6.40 5.37
CA ILE A 15 0.26 -7.05 4.32
C ILE A 15 1.68 -6.49 4.30
N ARG A 16 2.64 -7.26 3.79
CA ARG A 16 3.99 -6.83 3.44
C ARG A 16 4.35 -7.45 2.11
N THR A 17 4.85 -6.65 1.18
CA THR A 17 5.27 -7.08 -0.15
C THR A 17 6.55 -6.34 -0.51
N ILE A 18 7.26 -6.83 -1.53
CA ILE A 18 8.44 -6.18 -2.10
C ILE A 18 8.00 -5.52 -3.40
N ALA A 19 8.42 -4.28 -3.63
CA ALA A 19 8.19 -3.60 -4.89
C ALA A 19 9.16 -4.09 -5.98
N MET A 20 8.66 -4.52 -7.14
CA MET A 20 9.47 -5.17 -8.16
C MET A 20 9.66 -4.30 -9.40
N PRO A 21 10.69 -4.55 -10.25
CA PRO A 21 10.91 -3.75 -11.46
C PRO A 21 9.70 -3.66 -12.40
N ALA A 22 8.88 -4.71 -12.47
CA ALA A 22 7.67 -4.74 -13.28
C ALA A 22 6.57 -3.79 -12.81
N ASP A 23 6.64 -3.31 -11.56
CA ASP A 23 5.66 -2.42 -10.94
C ASP A 23 6.01 -0.93 -11.15
N THR A 24 7.13 -0.65 -11.81
CA THR A 24 7.60 0.71 -12.07
C THR A 24 6.74 1.44 -13.10
N ASN A 25 6.64 2.75 -12.93
CA ASN A 25 6.18 3.67 -13.96
C ASN A 25 7.36 4.07 -14.88
N PRO A 26 7.13 4.79 -15.99
CA PRO A 26 8.22 5.18 -16.93
C PRO A 26 9.35 6.04 -16.33
N ASN A 27 9.16 6.64 -15.16
CA ASN A 27 10.19 7.41 -14.45
C ASN A 27 11.07 6.53 -13.53
N GLY A 28 10.78 5.25 -13.40
CA GLY A 28 11.55 4.29 -12.59
C GLY A 28 11.08 4.14 -11.14
N ASP A 29 10.19 5.01 -10.65
CA ASP A 29 9.51 4.85 -9.36
C ASP A 29 8.36 3.85 -9.48
N ILE A 30 7.91 3.30 -8.35
CA ILE A 30 6.73 2.44 -8.34
C ILE A 30 5.48 3.20 -8.79
N PHE A 31 4.69 2.56 -9.64
CA PHE A 31 3.45 3.11 -10.15
C PHE A 31 2.42 3.30 -9.03
N GLY A 32 1.80 4.49 -8.97
CA GLY A 32 0.80 4.79 -7.94
C GLY A 32 -0.40 3.83 -7.92
N GLY A 33 -0.83 3.33 -9.09
CA GLY A 33 -1.92 2.36 -9.15
C GLY A 33 -1.57 1.00 -8.53
N TRP A 34 -0.30 0.60 -8.57
CA TRP A 34 0.16 -0.59 -7.85
C TRP A 34 0.04 -0.38 -6.33
N LEU A 35 0.48 0.77 -5.82
CA LEU A 35 0.34 1.11 -4.40
C LEU A 35 -1.13 1.10 -3.96
N MET A 36 -2.04 1.65 -4.77
CA MET A 36 -3.49 1.60 -4.50
C MET A 36 -4.01 0.16 -4.45
N SER A 37 -3.57 -0.71 -5.36
CA SER A 37 -3.94 -2.12 -5.34
C SER A 37 -3.49 -2.83 -4.07
N GLN A 38 -2.28 -2.53 -3.58
CA GLN A 38 -1.79 -3.10 -2.32
C GLN A 38 -2.61 -2.60 -1.12
N MET A 39 -2.99 -1.32 -1.08
CA MET A 39 -3.88 -0.79 -0.04
C MET A 39 -5.26 -1.46 -0.07
N ASP A 40 -5.83 -1.70 -1.25
CA ASP A 40 -7.13 -2.37 -1.40
C ASP A 40 -7.06 -3.84 -0.96
N LEU A 41 -6.00 -4.57 -1.32
CA LEU A 41 -5.78 -5.95 -0.84
C LEU A 41 -5.65 -6.01 0.69
N ALA A 42 -4.94 -5.04 1.30
CA ALA A 42 -4.82 -4.94 2.75
C ALA A 42 -6.19 -4.70 3.41
N ALA A 43 -6.98 -3.76 2.87
CA ALA A 43 -8.32 -3.47 3.35
C ALA A 43 -9.26 -4.69 3.22
N GLY A 44 -9.22 -5.37 2.07
CA GLY A 44 -9.99 -6.59 1.82
C GLY A 44 -9.67 -7.70 2.83
N ASN A 45 -8.40 -7.91 3.16
CA ASN A 45 -7.98 -8.88 4.18
C ASN A 45 -8.58 -8.56 5.56
N VAL A 46 -8.55 -7.29 5.98
CA VAL A 46 -9.11 -6.86 7.26
C VAL A 46 -10.64 -7.00 7.25
N ALA A 47 -11.29 -6.57 6.17
CA ALA A 47 -12.73 -6.64 6.02
C ALA A 47 -13.25 -8.08 6.06
N ALA A 48 -12.61 -9.00 5.33
CA ALA A 48 -12.99 -10.41 5.30
C ALA A 48 -12.84 -11.08 6.67
N ARG A 49 -11.78 -10.77 7.41
CA ARG A 49 -11.59 -11.28 8.79
C ARG A 49 -12.68 -10.77 9.73
N ARG A 50 -13.04 -9.49 9.62
CA ARG A 50 -14.07 -8.87 10.47
C ARG A 50 -15.47 -9.38 10.14
N SER A 51 -15.80 -9.50 8.86
CA SER A 51 -17.13 -9.93 8.41
C SER A 51 -17.32 -11.44 8.45
N ARG A 52 -16.24 -12.23 8.55
CA ARG A 52 -16.21 -13.69 8.40
C ARG A 52 -16.83 -14.14 7.06
N GLY A 53 -16.61 -13.35 6.02
CA GLY A 53 -17.21 -13.56 4.71
C GLY A 53 -16.66 -12.62 3.66
N ARG A 54 -17.35 -12.55 2.52
CA ARG A 54 -16.95 -11.68 1.41
C ARG A 54 -17.24 -10.23 1.73
N ALA A 55 -16.33 -9.34 1.34
CA ALA A 55 -16.49 -7.90 1.40
C ALA A 55 -16.14 -7.29 0.04
N ALA A 56 -16.68 -6.10 -0.25
CA ALA A 56 -16.36 -5.33 -1.44
C ALA A 56 -16.00 -3.91 -1.04
N THR A 57 -14.99 -3.35 -1.69
CA THR A 57 -14.61 -1.94 -1.53
C THR A 57 -15.64 -1.07 -2.22
N VAL A 58 -16.40 -0.30 -1.43
CA VAL A 58 -17.46 0.60 -1.95
C VAL A 58 -16.89 1.97 -2.30
N ALA A 59 -15.93 2.45 -1.52
CA ALA A 59 -15.29 3.74 -1.71
C ALA A 59 -13.90 3.75 -1.06
N VAL A 60 -13.04 4.60 -1.62
CA VAL A 60 -11.81 5.07 -0.99
C VAL A 60 -11.93 6.58 -0.89
N GLU A 61 -11.75 7.15 0.31
CA GLU A 61 -12.02 8.57 0.55
C GLU A 61 -10.92 9.47 -0.01
N ALA A 62 -9.67 9.22 0.38
CA ALA A 62 -8.53 9.99 -0.12
C ALA A 62 -7.25 9.15 -0.06
N ILE A 63 -6.38 9.39 -1.03
CA ILE A 63 -5.01 8.87 -1.04
C ILE A 63 -4.08 10.05 -1.35
N THR A 64 -3.01 10.17 -0.59
CA THR A 64 -1.94 11.15 -0.84
C THR A 64 -0.61 10.42 -0.89
N PHE A 65 0.08 10.48 -2.03
CA PHE A 65 1.42 9.94 -2.17
C PHE A 65 2.44 10.95 -1.66
N LEU A 66 3.05 10.66 -0.52
CA LEU A 66 3.97 11.58 0.17
C LEU A 66 5.39 11.55 -0.42
N SER A 67 5.82 10.39 -0.91
CA SER A 67 7.16 10.18 -1.46
C SER A 67 7.14 9.06 -2.49
N PRO A 68 8.06 9.08 -3.48
CA PRO A 68 8.25 7.95 -4.38
C PRO A 68 8.68 6.70 -3.61
N VAL A 69 8.34 5.52 -4.15
CA VAL A 69 8.80 4.22 -3.65
C VAL A 69 9.77 3.65 -4.67
N ALA A 70 10.87 3.07 -4.20
CA ALA A 70 11.90 2.49 -5.04
C ALA A 70 11.66 0.99 -5.27
N VAL A 71 12.26 0.45 -6.32
CA VAL A 71 12.32 -1.00 -6.52
C VAL A 71 13.14 -1.63 -5.40
N GLY A 72 12.60 -2.68 -4.79
CA GLY A 72 13.21 -3.42 -3.69
C GLY A 72 12.83 -2.93 -2.30
N ASP A 73 12.05 -1.84 -2.18
CA ASP A 73 11.42 -1.42 -0.93
C ASP A 73 10.40 -2.46 -0.42
#